data_AF-A0A0J8BGT7-F1
#
_entry.id   AF-A0A0J8BGT7-F1
#
_cell.length_a   1.000
_cell.length_b   1.000
_cell.length_c   1.000
_cell.angle_alpha   90.00
_cell.angle_beta   90.00
_cell.angle_gamma   90.00
#
_symmetry.space_group_name_H-M   'P 1'
#
loop_
_entity.id
_entity.type
_entity.pdbx_description
1 polymer ?
#
loop_
_entity_poly.entity_id
_entity_poly.type
_entity_poly.pdbx_seq_one_letter_code
_entity_poly.pdbx_strand_id
1 'polypeptide(L)'
;MNSMYGIAVCLAATTLQLLWKLKRHLKIMYSLDDVRCQTFSPTEPPKSGESLSRQNIPFNIGDINTNLRSTSEELTQRSGI
;
A
#
# COMPACT_ATOMS: atom_id res chain seq x y z
N MET A 1 19.13 18.99 -11.62
CA MET A 1 18.45 18.86 -10.31
C MET A 1 16.98 18.41 -10.40
N ASN A 2 16.25 18.60 -11.50
CA ASN A 2 14.82 18.23 -11.62
C ASN A 2 14.53 16.71 -11.77
N SER A 3 15.50 15.92 -12.26
CA SER A 3 15.29 14.47 -12.53
C SER A 3 15.22 13.61 -11.25
N MET A 4 15.98 13.98 -10.21
CA MET A 4 16.03 13.21 -8.96
C MET A 4 14.73 13.29 -8.13
N TYR A 5 14.01 14.41 -8.23
CA TYR A 5 12.73 14.61 -7.53
C TYR A 5 11.60 13.75 -8.14
N GLY A 6 11.64 13.52 -9.45
CA GLY A 6 10.68 12.65 -10.13
C GLY A 6 10.74 11.20 -9.64
N ILE A 7 11.95 10.65 -9.46
CA ILE A 7 12.14 9.28 -8.95
C ILE A 7 11.62 9.14 -7.52
N ALA A 8 11.86 10.14 -6.67
CA ALA A 8 11.38 10.14 -5.29
C ALA A 8 9.84 10.17 -5.22
N VAL A 9 9.18 10.97 -6.07
CA VAL A 9 7.71 11.04 -6.15
C VAL A 9 7.12 9.73 -6.67
N CYS A 10 7.70 9.15 -7.71
CA CYS A 10 7.28 7.86 -8.25
C CYS A 10 7.41 6.73 -7.23
N LEU A 11 8.53 6.70 -6.49
CA LEU A 11 8.74 5.71 -5.42
C LEU A 11 7.72 5.90 -4.30
N ALA A 12 7.52 7.15 -3.84
CA ALA A 12 6.54 7.46 -2.81
C ALA A 12 5.11 7.08 -3.23
N ALA A 13 4.73 7.34 -4.49
CA ALA A 13 3.44 6.97 -5.03
C ALA A 13 3.22 5.44 -5.03
N THR A 14 4.22 4.66 -5.46
CA THR A 14 4.16 3.19 -5.45
C THR A 14 4.11 2.65 -4.01
N THR A 15 4.92 3.19 -3.11
CA THR A 15 4.88 2.82 -1.68
C THR A 15 3.52 3.12 -1.07
N LEU A 16 2.95 4.30 -1.36
CA LEU A 16 1.63 4.69 -0.90
C LEU A 16 0.57 3.73 -1.47
N GLN A 17 0.58 3.47 -2.78
CA GLN A 17 -0.37 2.57 -3.42
C GLN A 17 -0.36 1.17 -2.79
N LEU A 18 0.82 0.64 -2.46
CA LEU A 18 0.98 -0.62 -1.74
C LEU A 18 0.42 -0.55 -0.32
N LEU A 19 0.73 0.53 0.42
CA LEU A 19 0.25 0.73 1.79
C LEU A 19 -1.28 0.77 1.85
N TRP A 20 -1.92 1.48 0.91
CA TRP A 20 -3.38 1.55 0.83
C TRP A 20 -4.01 0.22 0.48
N LYS A 21 -3.41 -0.55 -0.44
CA LYS A 21 -3.85 -1.92 -0.74
C LYS A 21 -3.73 -2.83 0.46
N LEU A 22 -2.62 -2.77 1.20
CA LEU A 22 -2.43 -3.56 2.41
C LEU A 22 -3.47 -3.21 3.48
N LYS A 23 -3.67 -1.91 3.74
CA LYS A 23 -4.70 -1.43 4.66
C LYS A 23 -6.08 -1.95 4.28
N ARG A 24 -6.46 -1.83 3.01
CA ARG A 24 -7.77 -2.32 2.52
C ARG A 24 -7.87 -3.84 2.62
N HIS A 25 -6.80 -4.56 2.30
CA HIS A 25 -6.77 -6.00 2.38
C HIS A 25 -6.98 -6.49 3.81
N LEU A 26 -6.26 -5.92 4.79
CA LEU A 26 -6.45 -6.24 6.20
C LEU A 26 -7.87 -5.94 6.68
N LYS A 27 -8.44 -4.79 6.27
CA LYS A 27 -9.82 -4.43 6.59
C LYS A 27 -10.81 -5.49 6.10
N ILE A 28 -10.68 -5.95 4.85
CA ILE A 28 -11.57 -6.98 4.29
C ILE A 28 -11.28 -8.35 4.92
N MET A 29 -10.01 -8.74 5.03
CA MET A 29 -9.58 -10.04 5.54
C MET A 29 -10.04 -10.28 6.98
N TYR A 30 -10.11 -9.24 7.79
CA TYR A 30 -10.62 -9.32 9.18
C TYR A 30 -12.05 -8.82 9.35
N SER A 31 -12.75 -8.52 8.25
CA SER A 31 -14.12 -7.99 8.26
C SER A 31 -14.29 -6.77 9.19
N LEU A 32 -13.30 -5.86 9.17
CA LEU A 32 -13.26 -4.69 10.03
C LEU A 32 -14.13 -3.56 9.46
N ASP A 33 -15.03 -3.02 10.28
CA ASP A 33 -15.80 -1.83 9.95
C ASP A 33 -15.02 -0.53 10.22
N ASP A 34 -15.43 0.58 9.59
CA ASP A 34 -14.81 1.90 9.82
C ASP A 34 -14.95 2.37 11.27
N VAL A 35 -16.09 2.08 11.90
CA VAL A 35 -16.35 2.39 13.31
C VAL A 35 -15.32 1.72 14.20
N ARG A 36 -15.04 0.43 13.94
CA ARG A 36 -14.08 -0.38 14.71
C ARG A 36 -12.65 0.15 14.57
N CYS A 37 -12.30 0.56 13.35
CA CYS A 37 -11.00 1.18 13.06
C CYS A 37 -10.85 2.55 13.74
N GLN A 38 -11.93 3.34 13.85
CA GLN A 38 -11.91 4.66 14.50
C GLN A 38 -11.89 4.57 16.03
N THR A 39 -12.56 3.57 16.60
CA THR A 39 -12.59 3.35 18.05
C THR A 39 -11.31 2.70 18.58
N PHE A 40 -10.44 2.21 17.71
CA PHE A 40 -9.18 1.59 18.12
C PHE A 40 -8.21 2.64 18.65
N SER A 41 -7.79 2.51 19.90
CA SER A 41 -6.73 3.30 20.49
C SER A 41 -5.52 2.42 20.81
N PRO A 42 -4.29 2.80 20.40
CA PRO A 42 -3.09 2.01 20.69
C PRO A 42 -2.78 1.86 22.18
N THR A 43 -3.37 2.73 23.02
CA THR A 43 -3.22 2.72 24.47
C THR A 43 -4.27 1.87 25.18
N GLU A 44 -5.32 1.42 24.48
CA GLU A 44 -6.33 0.56 25.08
C GLU A 44 -5.86 -0.91 25.11
N PRO A 45 -6.01 -1.61 26.25
CA PRO A 45 -5.71 -3.03 26.32
C PRO A 45 -6.62 -3.79 25.36
N PRO A 46 -6.09 -4.79 24.63
CA PRO A 46 -6.88 -5.58 23.69
C PRO A 46 -8.03 -6.26 24.43
N LYS A 47 -9.27 -5.90 24.09
CA LYS A 47 -10.49 -6.46 24.70
C LYS A 47 -10.54 -7.96 24.40
N SER A 48 -10.27 -8.79 25.42
CA SER A 48 -10.37 -10.24 25.34
C SER A 48 -11.81 -10.65 24.99
N GLY A 49 -12.06 -11.02 23.74
CA GLY A 49 -13.37 -11.48 23.29
C GLY A 49 -13.74 -11.06 21.86
N GLU A 50 -13.01 -10.13 21.25
CA GLU A 50 -13.24 -9.78 19.85
C GLU A 50 -12.67 -10.86 18.93
N SER A 51 -13.52 -11.80 18.54
CA SER A 51 -13.20 -12.78 17.50
C SER A 51 -13.20 -12.09 16.14
N LEU A 52 -12.01 -11.85 15.59
CA LEU A 52 -11.88 -11.42 14.20
C LEU A 52 -12.14 -12.61 13.27
N SER A 53 -13.18 -12.50 12.44
CA SER A 53 -13.43 -13.48 11.40
C SER A 53 -12.43 -13.30 10.27
N ARG A 54 -11.45 -14.22 10.18
CA ARG A 54 -10.41 -14.20 9.14
C ARG A 54 -10.95 -14.84 7.86
N GLN A 55 -11.19 -14.01 6.85
CA GLN A 55 -11.50 -14.45 5.50
C GLN A 55 -10.20 -14.84 4.76
N ASN A 56 -10.22 -15.95 4.02
CA ASN A 56 -9.07 -16.42 3.24
C ASN A 56 -9.06 -15.77 1.86
N ILE A 57 -8.74 -14.47 1.81
CA ILE A 57 -8.69 -13.70 0.57
C ILE A 57 -7.22 -13.58 0.16
N PRO A 58 -6.86 -13.85 -1.11
CA PRO A 58 -5.49 -13.64 -1.58
C PRO A 58 -5.16 -12.15 -1.68
N PHE A 59 -3.99 -11.75 -1.18
CA PHE A 59 -3.46 -10.40 -1.37
C PHE A 59 -2.92 -10.24 -2.79
N ASN A 60 -3.61 -9.46 -3.63
CA ASN A 60 -3.21 -9.24 -5.02
C ASN A 60 -2.38 -7.95 -5.17
N ILE A 61 -1.10 -8.13 -5.50
CA ILE A 61 -0.12 -7.07 -5.79
C ILE A 61 -0.01 -6.79 -7.30
N GLY A 62 -0.52 -7.67 -8.18
CA GLY A 62 -0.31 -7.62 -9.63
C GLY A 62 -0.77 -6.34 -10.33
N ASP A 63 -1.77 -5.66 -9.78
CA ASP A 63 -2.25 -4.35 -10.26
C ASP A 63 -1.39 -3.16 -9.81
N ILE A 64 -0.37 -3.37 -8.96
CA ILE A 64 0.57 -2.32 -8.59
C ILE A 64 1.63 -2.25 -9.69
N ASN A 65 1.62 -1.17 -10.46
CA ASN A 65 2.55 -0.96 -11.55
C ASN A 65 3.96 -0.65 -10.99
N THR A 66 4.68 -1.70 -10.59
CA THR A 66 6.08 -1.64 -10.17
C THR A 66 7.02 -1.38 -11.35
N ASN A 67 6.50 -1.49 -12.59
CA ASN A 67 7.20 -1.28 -13.86
C ASN A 67 7.59 0.19 -14.10
N LEU A 68 7.18 1.13 -13.25
CA LEU A 68 7.66 2.50 -13.28
C LEU A 68 9.19 2.59 -13.06
N ARG A 69 9.81 1.55 -12.47
CA ARG A 69 11.27 1.40 -12.41
C ARG A 69 11.89 1.23 -13.81
N SER A 70 11.26 0.47 -14.69
CA SER A 70 11.69 0.25 -16.08
C SER A 70 11.55 1.53 -16.91
N THR A 71 10.55 2.37 -16.63
CA THR A 71 10.39 3.64 -17.34
C THR A 71 11.54 4.60 -17.05
N SER A 72 12.20 4.55 -15.90
CA SER A 72 13.40 5.38 -15.64
C SER A 72 14.61 4.92 -16.47
N GLU A 73 14.78 3.60 -16.64
CA GLU A 73 15.82 3.05 -17.51
C GLU A 73 15.49 3.40 -18.98
N GLU A 74 14.23 3.29 -19.38
CA GLU A 74 13.75 3.64 -20.72
C GLU A 74 13.83 5.15 -21.02
N LEU A 75 13.59 6.02 -20.03
CA LEU A 75 13.72 7.48 -20.16
C LEU A 75 15.19 7.91 -20.25
N THR A 76 16.09 7.22 -19.54
CA THR A 76 17.54 7.44 -19.66
C THR A 76 18.07 6.94 -21.02
N GLN A 77 17.50 5.85 -21.53
CA GLN A 77 17.89 5.24 -22.80
C GLN A 77 17.28 5.95 -24.03
N ARG A 78 16.15 6.66 -23.86
CA ARG A 78 15.52 7.50 -24.90
C ARG A 78 15.99 8.96 -24.90
N SER A 79 16.65 9.45 -23.84
CA SER A 79 17.42 10.70 -23.87
C SER A 79 18.85 10.45 -24.35
N GLY A 80 19.00 9.70 -25.45
CA GLY A 80 20.26 9.47 -26.12
C GLY A 80 20.83 10.78 -26.64
N ILE A 81 21.78 11.31 -25.88
CA ILE A 81 22.99 11.93 -26.41
C ILE A 81 23.88 10.78 -26.89
#